data_AF-Q9JY32-F1
#
_entry.id   AF-Q9JY32-F1
#
_cell.length_a   1.000
_cell.length_b   1.000
_cell.length_c   1.000
_cell.angle_alpha   90.00
_cell.angle_beta   90.00
_cell.angle_gamma   90.00
#
_symmetry.space_group_name_H-M   'P 1'
#
loop_
_entity.id
_entity.type
_entity.pdbx_description
1 polymer ?
#
loop_
_entity_poly.entity_id
_entity_poly.type
_entity_poly.pdbx_seq_one_letter_code
_entity_poly.pdbx_strand_id
1 'polypeptide(L)'
;MAWSMFATTQADRAVRSATAPKEMWFHKKIIDEKTGKVSFDTRQIWSLNDLSKEELASIQDTNGKVITVSNPGIFNNREDSLSNAAKQNRNSTNGSGVIAVMNPPTGKYKSDSNNKIKDFLWLGSSLVSELMYVGYDQLNNKVFQGYLPKTNSEKLNQDIYREVQKMGNGWSVDTSNHSRGGITASVSLKDWVNNQKQNGIAPIRKARFYGTATNVQNDYADVLQKNGYTYTGADGKTYNSGSYSIVHDKDFVGNKWIPFLLGTNDTTQGTCKGLCYSHSSYFAEVPKAGTKEFDDYVKIWGEVEYDAQGKPINKSKPILVEPNKTKDNEKYEKEAF
;
A
#
# COMPACT_ATOMS: atom_id res chain seq x y z
N MET A 1 27.61 4.39 28.23
CA MET A 1 26.44 5.16 28.70
C MET A 1 25.78 6.02 27.61
N ALA A 2 26.50 6.85 26.84
CA ALA A 2 25.86 7.66 25.78
C ALA A 2 25.27 6.83 24.62
N TRP A 3 26.01 5.83 24.13
CA TRP A 3 25.55 4.93 23.07
C TRP A 3 24.34 4.07 23.46
N SER A 4 24.29 3.60 24.71
CA SER A 4 23.15 2.84 25.24
C SER A 4 21.90 3.72 25.33
N MET A 5 22.01 4.97 25.81
CA MET A 5 20.87 5.90 25.84
C MET A 5 20.37 6.27 24.44
N PHE A 6 21.27 6.42 23.47
CA PHE A 6 20.90 6.69 22.07
C PHE A 6 20.12 5.52 21.46
N ALA A 7 20.61 4.29 21.62
CA ALA A 7 19.93 3.09 21.14
C ALA A 7 18.55 2.90 21.79
N THR A 8 18.44 3.08 23.11
CA THR A 8 17.16 3.03 23.83
C THR A 8 16.17 4.06 23.30
N THR A 9 16.63 5.28 23.01
CA THR A 9 15.76 6.35 22.46
C THR A 9 15.24 6.01 21.07
N GLN A 10 16.08 5.42 20.20
CA GLN A 10 15.65 5.06 18.85
C GLN A 10 14.68 3.87 18.85
N ALA A 11 14.94 2.85 19.69
CA ALA A 11 14.05 1.71 19.86
C ALA A 11 12.69 2.15 20.43
N ASP A 12 12.69 3.04 21.42
CA ASP A 12 11.47 3.59 22.02
C ASP A 12 10.62 4.37 21.00
N ARG A 13 11.23 5.15 20.09
CA ARG A 13 10.51 5.76 18.96
C ARG A 13 9.89 4.73 18.02
N ALA A 14 10.64 3.68 17.65
CA ALA A 14 10.12 2.62 16.80
C ALA A 14 8.92 1.91 17.47
N VAL A 15 9.04 1.57 18.76
CA VAL A 15 7.96 0.96 19.55
C VAL A 15 6.75 1.88 19.65
N ARG A 16 6.94 3.18 19.92
CA ARG A 16 5.83 4.14 19.96
C ARG A 16 5.08 4.22 18.64
N SER A 17 5.77 4.23 17.51
CA SER A 17 5.11 4.24 16.20
C SER A 17 4.43 2.91 15.90
N ALA A 18 5.04 1.78 16.23
CA ALA A 18 4.43 0.45 16.07
C ALA A 18 3.16 0.25 16.93
N THR A 19 3.13 0.90 18.10
CA THR A 19 2.03 0.78 19.07
C THR A 19 1.14 2.02 19.14
N ALA A 20 1.34 2.99 18.25
CA ALA A 20 0.48 4.17 18.14
C ALA A 20 -0.99 3.72 17.95
N PRO A 21 -1.97 4.48 18.45
CA PRO A 21 -3.38 4.12 18.30
C PRO A 21 -3.73 3.79 16.84
N LYS A 22 -4.58 2.77 16.65
CA LYS A 22 -5.08 2.40 15.32
C LYS A 22 -5.69 3.63 14.66
N GLU A 23 -5.27 3.95 13.45
CA GLU A 23 -5.71 5.13 12.74
C GLU A 23 -6.00 4.76 11.29
N MET A 24 -7.23 5.03 10.83
CA MET A 24 -7.58 4.98 9.42
C MET A 24 -8.52 6.12 9.05
N TRP A 25 -8.56 6.43 7.76
CA TRP A 25 -9.31 7.54 7.21
C TRP A 25 -10.13 7.07 6.02
N PHE A 26 -11.39 7.48 5.98
CA PHE A 26 -12.15 7.53 4.74
C PHE A 26 -11.67 8.72 3.92
N HIS A 27 -11.30 8.49 2.67
CA HIS A 27 -10.72 9.50 1.79
C HIS A 27 -11.40 9.43 0.42
N LYS A 28 -12.10 10.49 0.04
CA LYS A 28 -12.89 10.57 -1.19
C LYS A 28 -12.47 11.77 -2.01
N LYS A 29 -12.14 11.54 -3.28
CA LYS A 29 -11.85 12.60 -4.25
C LYS A 29 -13.15 13.23 -4.71
N ILE A 30 -13.21 14.55 -4.66
CA ILE A 30 -14.31 15.35 -5.20
C ILE A 30 -13.77 16.17 -6.36
N ILE A 31 -14.47 16.13 -7.48
CA ILE A 31 -14.18 16.96 -8.64
C ILE A 31 -15.36 17.91 -8.80
N ASP A 32 -15.11 19.20 -8.66
CA ASP A 32 -16.09 20.22 -9.00
C ASP A 32 -16.27 20.27 -10.51
N GLU A 33 -17.43 19.86 -11.00
CA GLU A 33 -17.69 19.72 -12.44
C GLU A 33 -17.68 21.06 -13.20
N LYS A 34 -17.95 22.18 -12.51
CA LYS A 34 -18.02 23.51 -13.14
C LYS A 34 -16.64 24.13 -13.29
N THR A 35 -15.77 23.92 -12.30
CA THR A 35 -14.44 24.55 -12.22
C THR A 35 -13.31 23.58 -12.54
N GLY A 36 -13.58 22.27 -12.57
CA GLY A 36 -12.58 21.22 -12.66
C GLY A 36 -11.69 21.12 -11.42
N LYS A 37 -12.02 21.83 -10.34
CA LYS A 37 -11.21 21.86 -9.12
C LYS A 37 -11.31 20.53 -8.39
N VAL A 38 -10.16 19.96 -8.06
CA VAL A 38 -10.07 18.76 -7.25
C VAL A 38 -9.97 19.15 -5.77
N SER A 39 -10.82 18.53 -4.94
CA SER A 39 -10.70 18.54 -3.48
C SER A 39 -10.83 17.12 -2.95
N PHE A 40 -10.57 16.95 -1.65
CA PHE A 40 -10.72 15.68 -0.99
C PHE A 40 -11.57 15.85 0.26
N ASP A 41 -12.61 15.03 0.36
CA ASP A 41 -13.32 14.83 1.62
C ASP A 41 -12.59 13.73 2.39
N THR A 42 -12.12 14.06 3.59
CA THR A 42 -11.31 13.16 4.40
C THR A 42 -11.80 13.18 5.83
N ARG A 43 -12.14 12.00 6.34
CA ARG A 43 -12.71 11.83 7.68
C ARG A 43 -12.07 10.65 8.38
N GLN A 44 -11.68 10.84 9.63
CA GLN A 44 -11.16 9.75 10.44
C GLN A 44 -12.30 8.80 10.79
N ILE A 45 -12.03 7.51 10.70
CA ILE A 45 -12.94 6.44 11.12
C ILE A 45 -12.18 5.43 11.97
N TRP A 46 -12.89 4.76 12.86
CA TRP A 46 -12.34 3.75 13.78
C TRP A 46 -12.81 2.34 13.42
N SER A 47 -13.90 2.23 12.66
CA SER A 47 -14.46 1.00 12.11
C SER A 47 -15.10 1.30 10.74
N LEU A 48 -15.23 0.29 9.87
CA LEU A 48 -16.07 0.39 8.67
C LEU A 48 -17.54 0.65 9.02
N ASN A 49 -17.97 0.37 10.26
CA ASN A 49 -19.30 0.73 10.74
C ASN A 49 -19.50 2.26 10.89
N ASP A 50 -18.42 3.05 10.88
CA ASP A 50 -18.50 4.51 10.90
C ASP A 50 -18.74 5.10 9.49
N LEU A 51 -18.83 4.24 8.46
CA LEU A 51 -19.23 4.66 7.12
C LEU A 51 -20.74 4.92 7.10
N SER A 52 -21.14 6.04 6.49
CA SER A 52 -22.54 6.35 6.26
C SER A 52 -23.15 5.40 5.22
N LYS A 53 -24.48 5.34 5.17
CA LYS A 53 -25.19 4.56 4.14
C LYS A 53 -24.85 5.07 2.73
N GLU A 54 -24.70 6.36 2.58
CA GLU A 54 -24.36 7.04 1.32
C GLU A 54 -22.92 6.73 0.90
N GLU A 55 -21.97 6.69 1.84
CA GLU A 55 -20.58 6.28 1.57
C GLU A 55 -20.51 4.82 1.13
N LEU A 56 -21.20 3.91 1.84
CA LEU A 56 -21.27 2.50 1.46
C LEU A 56 -21.96 2.29 0.11
N ALA A 57 -23.05 3.01 -0.17
CA ALA A 57 -23.74 2.97 -1.46
C ALA A 57 -22.83 3.47 -2.59
N SER A 58 -22.14 4.59 -2.38
CA SER A 58 -21.15 5.15 -3.32
C SER A 58 -20.06 4.14 -3.69
N ILE A 59 -19.53 3.41 -2.70
CA ILE A 59 -18.57 2.32 -2.93
C ILE A 59 -19.22 1.18 -3.71
N GLN A 60 -20.43 0.75 -3.32
CA GLN A 60 -21.12 -0.35 -3.97
C GLN A 60 -21.42 -0.05 -5.45
N ASP A 61 -21.94 1.14 -5.75
CA ASP A 61 -22.35 1.54 -7.10
C ASP A 61 -21.16 1.66 -8.06
N THR A 62 -19.99 2.06 -7.53
CA THR A 62 -18.78 2.26 -8.35
C THR A 62 -17.91 1.01 -8.44
N ASN A 63 -17.73 0.30 -7.31
CA ASN A 63 -16.75 -0.78 -7.19
C ASN A 63 -17.39 -2.17 -7.01
N GLY A 64 -18.72 -2.29 -6.98
CA GLY A 64 -19.40 -3.60 -6.93
C GLY A 64 -19.23 -4.33 -5.61
N LYS A 65 -19.43 -3.63 -4.47
CA LYS A 65 -19.24 -4.12 -3.08
C LYS A 65 -17.79 -4.45 -2.72
N VAL A 66 -16.89 -3.54 -3.04
CA VAL A 66 -15.45 -3.73 -2.82
C VAL A 66 -14.89 -2.55 -2.04
N ILE A 67 -14.44 -2.83 -0.82
CA ILE A 67 -13.71 -1.86 -0.01
C ILE A 67 -12.27 -1.82 -0.51
N THR A 68 -11.82 -0.64 -0.95
CA THR A 68 -10.40 -0.44 -1.29
C THR A 68 -9.64 0.06 -0.08
N VAL A 69 -8.63 -0.69 0.35
CA VAL A 69 -7.75 -0.35 1.47
C VAL A 69 -6.40 0.08 0.95
N SER A 70 -5.93 1.26 1.36
CA SER A 70 -4.61 1.78 1.02
C SER A 70 -3.69 1.68 2.23
N ASN A 71 -2.56 1.00 2.08
CA ASN A 71 -1.46 0.91 3.04
C ASN A 71 -0.28 1.75 2.52
N PRO A 72 -0.15 3.01 2.95
CA PRO A 72 0.92 3.92 2.53
C PRO A 72 2.26 3.60 3.22
N GLY A 73 3.33 4.17 2.67
CA GLY A 73 4.66 4.15 3.26
C GLY A 73 4.81 4.97 4.54
N ILE A 74 6.00 4.89 5.14
CA ILE A 74 6.22 5.07 6.59
C ILE A 74 6.93 6.37 6.95
N PHE A 75 7.60 6.97 5.98
CA PHE A 75 8.14 8.32 6.09
C PHE A 75 7.05 9.38 5.89
N ASN A 76 5.84 8.94 5.56
CA ASN A 76 4.72 9.81 5.24
C ASN A 76 4.04 10.24 6.53
N ASN A 77 3.84 11.55 6.68
CA ASN A 77 2.80 12.01 7.58
C ASN A 77 1.42 11.64 7.01
N ARG A 78 0.36 12.02 7.72
CA ARG A 78 -1.02 11.77 7.28
C ARG A 78 -1.29 12.35 5.90
N GLU A 79 -0.90 13.60 5.64
CA GLU A 79 -1.19 14.27 4.37
C GLU A 79 -0.49 13.59 3.18
N ASP A 80 0.77 13.21 3.35
CA ASP A 80 1.55 12.48 2.34
C ASP A 80 0.97 11.06 2.13
N SER A 81 0.47 10.42 3.20
CA SER A 81 -0.18 9.11 3.17
C SER A 81 -1.47 9.13 2.35
N LEU A 82 -2.32 10.13 2.57
CA LEU A 82 -3.56 10.34 1.82
C LEU A 82 -3.28 10.70 0.36
N SER A 83 -2.27 11.55 0.11
CA SER A 83 -1.84 11.88 -1.25
C SER A 83 -1.39 10.63 -2.02
N ASN A 84 -0.63 9.74 -1.39
CA ASN A 84 -0.20 8.49 -2.01
C ASN A 84 -1.38 7.53 -2.25
N ALA A 85 -2.33 7.44 -1.31
CA ALA A 85 -3.56 6.68 -1.50
C ALA A 85 -4.35 7.17 -2.73
N ALA A 86 -4.44 8.49 -2.94
CA ALA A 86 -5.07 9.07 -4.12
C ALA A 86 -4.30 8.76 -5.43
N LYS A 87 -2.97 8.77 -5.42
CA LYS A 87 -2.16 8.45 -6.61
C LYS A 87 -2.28 6.99 -7.03
N GLN A 88 -2.37 6.08 -6.06
CA GLN A 88 -2.21 4.63 -6.25
C GLN A 88 -3.54 3.87 -6.42
N ASN A 89 -4.66 4.59 -6.43
CA ASN A 89 -5.98 4.06 -6.77
C ASN A 89 -6.56 4.85 -7.95
N ARG A 90 -7.43 4.20 -8.75
CA ARG A 90 -8.08 4.83 -9.91
C ARG A 90 -8.93 6.02 -9.48
N ASN A 91 -9.12 6.99 -10.38
CA ASN A 91 -9.98 8.13 -10.14
C ASN A 91 -11.42 7.72 -9.78
N SER A 92 -11.96 6.67 -10.39
CA SER A 92 -13.29 6.14 -10.03
C SER A 92 -13.32 5.62 -8.59
N THR A 93 -12.34 4.79 -8.20
CA THR A 93 -12.22 4.26 -6.84
C THR A 93 -12.06 5.38 -5.81
N ASN A 94 -11.19 6.35 -6.07
CA ASN A 94 -11.04 7.54 -5.22
C ASN A 94 -12.33 8.36 -5.16
N GLY A 95 -13.05 8.47 -6.28
CA GLY A 95 -14.35 9.15 -6.36
C GLY A 95 -15.44 8.46 -5.55
N SER A 96 -15.34 7.14 -5.35
CA SER A 96 -16.25 6.39 -4.49
C SER A 96 -15.88 6.41 -3.01
N GLY A 97 -14.58 6.53 -2.71
CA GLY A 97 -13.99 6.49 -1.38
C GLY A 97 -12.99 5.34 -1.19
N VAL A 98 -11.85 5.64 -0.56
CA VAL A 98 -10.83 4.66 -0.15
C VAL A 98 -10.60 4.71 1.35
N ILE A 99 -10.25 3.57 1.95
CA ILE A 99 -9.88 3.47 3.36
C ILE A 99 -8.37 3.48 3.47
N ALA A 100 -7.79 4.56 3.98
CA ALA A 100 -6.34 4.67 4.16
C ALA A 100 -5.97 4.26 5.59
N VAL A 101 -5.23 3.16 5.75
CA VAL A 101 -4.69 2.68 7.04
C VAL A 101 -3.37 3.39 7.30
N MET A 102 -3.24 4.12 8.40
CA MET A 102 -2.04 4.91 8.66
C MET A 102 -0.91 4.03 9.20
N ASN A 103 0.29 4.24 8.66
CA ASN A 103 1.55 3.71 9.16
C ASN A 103 2.36 4.87 9.73
N PRO A 104 2.27 5.15 11.04
CA PRO A 104 2.86 6.36 11.60
C PRO A 104 4.39 6.33 11.49
N PRO A 105 5.02 7.47 11.15
CA PRO A 105 6.46 7.59 11.07
C PRO A 105 7.11 7.53 12.46
N THR A 106 8.39 7.16 12.52
CA THR A 106 9.17 7.17 13.79
C THR A 106 9.75 8.52 14.18
N GLY A 107 9.56 9.51 13.31
CA GLY A 107 9.91 10.91 13.54
C GLY A 107 9.18 11.81 12.55
N LYS A 108 9.57 13.07 12.46
CA LYS A 108 9.23 13.93 11.31
C LYS A 108 10.41 13.86 10.34
N TYR A 109 10.11 14.01 9.07
CA TYR A 109 11.12 13.96 8.00
C TYR A 109 11.11 15.23 7.15
N LYS A 110 10.39 16.26 7.61
CA LYS A 110 10.38 17.61 7.05
C LYS A 110 11.00 18.55 8.07
N SER A 111 11.95 19.38 7.61
CA SER A 111 12.57 20.45 8.40
C SER A 111 11.49 21.49 8.74
N ASP A 112 11.32 21.77 10.03
CA ASP A 112 10.38 22.77 10.54
C ASP A 112 11.10 23.86 11.37
N SER A 113 12.44 23.87 11.35
CA SER A 113 13.24 24.79 12.16
C SER A 113 14.17 25.66 11.31
N ASN A 114 14.41 26.87 11.79
CA ASN A 114 15.43 27.76 11.22
C ASN A 114 16.87 27.28 11.52
N ASN A 115 17.04 26.16 12.25
CA ASN A 115 18.33 25.63 12.66
C ASN A 115 18.66 24.30 11.94
N LYS A 116 19.41 24.44 10.85
CA LYS A 116 19.81 23.31 9.98
C LYS A 116 20.60 22.20 10.69
N ILE A 117 21.36 22.52 11.75
CA ILE A 117 22.16 21.53 12.49
C ILE A 117 21.25 20.65 13.34
N LYS A 118 20.25 21.26 14.00
CA LYS A 118 19.27 20.53 14.79
C LYS A 118 18.44 19.60 13.91
N ASP A 119 18.04 20.07 12.74
CA ASP A 119 17.28 19.28 11.77
C ASP A 119 18.10 18.11 11.22
N PHE A 120 19.38 18.34 10.89
CA PHE A 120 20.27 17.28 10.43
C PHE A 120 20.45 16.16 11.46
N LEU A 121 20.76 16.51 12.71
CA LEU A 121 20.93 15.53 13.80
C LEU A 121 19.65 14.75 14.05
N TRP A 122 18.52 15.44 14.00
CA TRP A 122 17.24 14.82 14.28
C TRP A 122 16.73 13.94 13.13
N LEU A 123 16.93 14.34 11.87
CA LEU A 123 16.66 13.53 10.69
C LEU A 123 17.51 12.24 10.72
N GLY A 124 18.80 12.38 11.04
CA GLY A 124 19.71 11.24 11.20
C GLY A 124 19.25 10.27 12.29
N SER A 125 18.76 10.79 13.42
CA SER A 125 18.23 9.94 14.49
C SER A 125 16.94 9.21 14.09
N SER A 126 15.99 9.92 13.47
CA SER A 126 14.70 9.34 13.08
C SER A 126 14.87 8.23 12.03
N LEU A 127 15.82 8.38 11.11
CA LEU A 127 16.14 7.33 10.15
C LEU A 127 16.56 6.01 10.81
N VAL A 128 17.32 6.07 11.92
CA VAL A 128 17.71 4.87 12.66
C VAL A 128 16.49 4.17 13.27
N SER A 129 15.57 4.92 13.88
CA SER A 129 14.30 4.36 14.36
C SER A 129 13.48 3.73 13.25
N GLU A 130 13.43 4.36 12.08
CA GLU A 130 12.69 3.82 10.94
C GLU A 130 13.29 2.51 10.45
N LEU A 131 14.62 2.42 10.39
CA LEU A 131 15.32 1.19 10.03
C LEU A 131 15.08 0.07 11.06
N MET A 132 15.02 0.41 12.35
CA MET A 132 14.65 -0.57 13.39
C MET A 132 13.21 -1.05 13.20
N TYR A 133 12.28 -0.14 12.91
CA TYR A 133 10.88 -0.49 12.68
C TYR A 133 10.73 -1.38 11.43
N VAL A 134 11.26 -0.96 10.28
CA VAL A 134 11.27 -1.76 9.05
C VAL A 134 11.97 -3.10 9.27
N GLY A 135 13.09 -3.11 10.00
CA GLY A 135 13.83 -4.33 10.31
C GLY A 135 13.01 -5.32 11.15
N TYR A 136 12.26 -4.83 12.13
CA TYR A 136 11.33 -5.66 12.90
C TYR A 136 10.22 -6.26 12.03
N ASP A 137 9.55 -5.43 11.22
CA ASP A 137 8.48 -5.90 10.34
C ASP A 137 9.01 -6.89 9.30
N GLN A 138 10.23 -6.68 8.76
CA GLN A 138 10.89 -7.62 7.86
C GLN A 138 11.23 -8.95 8.53
N LEU A 139 11.75 -8.93 9.76
CA LEU A 139 11.98 -10.14 10.53
C LEU A 139 10.67 -10.90 10.73
N ASN A 140 9.61 -10.19 11.10
CA ASN A 140 8.30 -10.81 11.26
C ASN A 140 7.79 -11.39 9.94
N ASN A 141 7.95 -10.66 8.84
CA ASN A 141 7.52 -11.07 7.53
C ASN A 141 8.31 -12.30 7.03
N LYS A 142 9.63 -12.21 6.91
CA LYS A 142 10.48 -13.20 6.23
C LYS A 142 10.84 -14.40 7.11
N VAL A 143 11.08 -14.19 8.40
CA VAL A 143 11.61 -15.23 9.30
C VAL A 143 10.49 -15.83 10.14
N PHE A 144 9.73 -14.99 10.84
CA PHE A 144 8.70 -15.48 11.77
C PHE A 144 7.33 -15.64 11.11
N GLN A 145 7.21 -15.37 9.81
CA GLN A 145 5.98 -15.58 9.04
C GLN A 145 4.73 -15.01 9.72
N GLY A 146 4.82 -13.82 10.34
CA GLY A 146 3.70 -13.14 11.01
C GLY A 146 3.48 -13.52 12.48
N TYR A 147 4.27 -14.40 13.10
CA TYR A 147 4.07 -14.83 14.49
C TYR A 147 4.54 -13.81 15.56
N LEU A 148 5.37 -12.81 15.21
CA LEU A 148 5.75 -11.78 16.18
C LEU A 148 4.58 -10.83 16.48
N PRO A 149 4.62 -10.13 17.63
CA PRO A 149 3.63 -9.10 17.95
C PRO A 149 3.40 -8.11 16.82
N LYS A 150 2.13 -8.02 16.40
CA LYS A 150 1.72 -7.12 15.33
C LYS A 150 1.70 -5.66 15.76
N THR A 151 2.03 -4.78 14.81
CA THR A 151 1.78 -3.35 14.92
C THR A 151 0.28 -3.05 14.91
N ASN A 152 -0.11 -1.85 15.31
CA ASN A 152 -1.53 -1.48 15.28
C ASN A 152 -2.06 -1.29 13.85
N SER A 153 -1.23 -0.87 12.89
CA SER A 153 -1.58 -0.79 11.47
C SER A 153 -1.81 -2.18 10.87
N GLU A 154 -1.01 -3.17 11.26
CA GLU A 154 -1.21 -4.57 10.85
C GLU A 154 -2.50 -5.16 11.44
N LYS A 155 -2.79 -4.88 12.72
CA LYS A 155 -4.06 -5.28 13.36
C LYS A 155 -5.25 -4.61 12.68
N LEU A 156 -5.13 -3.35 12.28
CA LEU A 156 -6.22 -2.62 11.63
C LEU A 156 -6.59 -3.21 10.26
N ASN A 157 -5.60 -3.68 9.48
CA ASN A 157 -5.88 -4.46 8.26
C ASN A 157 -6.71 -5.71 8.59
N GLN A 158 -6.37 -6.44 9.66
CA GLN A 158 -7.13 -7.62 10.07
C GLN A 158 -8.54 -7.27 10.57
N ASP A 159 -8.71 -6.15 11.26
CA ASP A 159 -10.03 -5.68 11.68
C ASP A 159 -10.92 -5.40 10.47
N ILE A 160 -10.37 -4.73 9.44
CA ILE A 160 -11.07 -4.50 8.16
C ILE A 160 -11.46 -5.84 7.51
N TYR A 161 -10.56 -6.83 7.47
CA TYR A 161 -10.89 -8.15 6.92
C TYR A 161 -12.06 -8.81 7.66
N ARG A 162 -12.06 -8.75 9.01
CA ARG A 162 -13.18 -9.28 9.82
C ARG A 162 -14.47 -8.52 9.57
N GLU A 163 -14.41 -7.20 9.48
CA GLU A 163 -15.60 -6.37 9.27
C GLU A 163 -16.20 -6.64 7.89
N VAL A 164 -15.38 -6.73 6.84
CA VAL A 164 -15.85 -7.09 5.49
C VAL A 164 -16.44 -8.50 5.45
N GLN A 165 -15.84 -9.48 6.14
CA GLN A 165 -16.45 -10.81 6.27
C GLN A 165 -17.84 -10.74 6.93
N LYS A 166 -17.99 -9.92 7.98
CA LYS A 166 -19.26 -9.74 8.69
C LYS A 166 -20.32 -9.01 7.88
N MET A 167 -19.92 -8.12 6.96
CA MET A 167 -20.85 -7.46 6.03
C MET A 167 -21.55 -8.48 5.10
N GLY A 168 -20.91 -9.63 4.84
CA GLY A 168 -21.49 -10.72 4.04
C GLY A 168 -21.84 -10.30 2.60
N ASN A 169 -22.79 -11.00 1.97
CA ASN A 169 -23.47 -10.57 0.73
C ASN A 169 -22.55 -10.15 -0.44
N GLY A 170 -21.39 -10.79 -0.56
CA GLY A 170 -20.41 -10.56 -1.63
C GLY A 170 -19.44 -9.40 -1.41
N TRP A 171 -19.41 -8.79 -0.22
CA TRP A 171 -18.40 -7.78 0.11
C TRP A 171 -16.99 -8.37 0.14
N SER A 172 -16.04 -7.60 -0.38
CA SER A 172 -14.64 -8.01 -0.51
C SER A 172 -13.69 -6.83 -0.43
N VAL A 173 -12.39 -7.12 -0.42
CA VAL A 173 -11.30 -6.14 -0.25
C VAL A 173 -10.38 -6.15 -1.46
N ASP A 174 -10.08 -4.96 -1.96
CA ASP A 174 -8.88 -4.72 -2.78
C ASP A 174 -7.89 -3.92 -1.95
N THR A 175 -6.60 -4.23 -2.07
CA THR A 175 -5.54 -3.49 -1.35
C THR A 175 -4.60 -2.77 -2.31
N SER A 176 -4.12 -1.61 -1.87
CA SER A 176 -3.07 -0.83 -2.52
C SER A 176 -1.96 -0.58 -1.51
N ASN A 177 -0.78 -1.14 -1.75
CA ASN A 177 0.29 -1.21 -0.78
C ASN A 177 1.56 -0.58 -1.33
N HIS A 178 2.10 0.43 -0.64
CA HIS A 178 3.27 1.16 -1.10
C HIS A 178 4.38 1.13 -0.07
N SER A 179 5.63 1.02 -0.52
CA SER A 179 6.80 1.01 0.38
C SER A 179 6.65 -0.07 1.47
N ARG A 180 6.94 0.23 2.74
CA ARG A 180 6.67 -0.68 3.89
C ARG A 180 5.18 -0.98 4.11
N GLY A 181 4.24 -0.22 3.55
CA GLY A 181 2.81 -0.58 3.60
C GLY A 181 2.51 -1.97 3.02
N GLY A 182 3.38 -2.48 2.12
CA GLY A 182 3.30 -3.88 1.70
C GLY A 182 3.78 -4.88 2.75
N ILE A 183 4.70 -4.52 3.66
CA ILE A 183 5.12 -5.40 4.76
C ILE A 183 3.98 -5.48 5.77
N THR A 184 3.35 -4.34 6.08
CA THR A 184 2.12 -4.27 6.87
C THR A 184 1.06 -5.24 6.32
N ALA A 185 0.75 -5.15 5.03
CA ALA A 185 -0.21 -6.05 4.39
C ALA A 185 0.21 -7.53 4.44
N SER A 186 1.51 -7.80 4.26
CA SER A 186 2.08 -9.14 4.27
C SER A 186 2.02 -9.80 5.64
N VAL A 187 2.49 -9.11 6.69
CA VAL A 187 2.45 -9.61 8.07
C VAL A 187 1.00 -9.83 8.51
N SER A 188 0.10 -8.88 8.21
CA SER A 188 -1.33 -9.02 8.50
C SER A 188 -1.92 -10.28 7.88
N LEU A 189 -1.60 -10.57 6.62
CA LEU A 189 -2.11 -11.74 5.90
C LEU A 189 -1.48 -13.04 6.39
N LYS A 190 -0.16 -13.07 6.63
CA LYS A 190 0.54 -14.25 7.14
C LYS A 190 -0.01 -14.69 8.48
N ASP A 191 -0.11 -13.78 9.44
CA ASP A 191 -0.71 -14.06 10.74
C ASP A 191 -2.18 -14.49 10.61
N TRP A 192 -2.93 -13.85 9.69
CA TRP A 192 -4.31 -14.22 9.43
C TRP A 192 -4.44 -15.68 8.99
N VAL A 193 -3.66 -16.09 7.99
CA VAL A 193 -3.65 -17.43 7.40
C VAL A 193 -3.09 -18.47 8.38
N ASN A 194 -2.10 -18.11 9.20
CA ASN A 194 -1.60 -19.01 10.26
C ASN A 194 -2.67 -19.31 11.31
N ASN A 195 -3.61 -18.39 11.52
CA ASN A 195 -4.74 -18.52 12.44
C ASN A 195 -6.08 -18.67 11.68
N GLN A 196 -6.06 -19.26 10.48
CA GLN A 196 -7.22 -19.36 9.59
C GLN A 196 -8.41 -20.10 10.23
N LYS A 197 -8.17 -21.04 11.16
CA LYS A 197 -9.26 -21.73 11.87
C LYS A 197 -10.13 -20.75 12.68
N GLN A 198 -9.51 -19.73 13.26
CA GLN A 198 -10.21 -18.69 14.03
C GLN A 198 -10.69 -17.55 13.12
N ASN A 199 -9.90 -17.19 12.11
CA ASN A 199 -10.14 -16.00 11.31
C ASN A 199 -11.00 -16.26 10.06
N GLY A 200 -11.10 -17.51 9.61
CA GLY A 200 -11.64 -17.83 8.28
C GLY A 200 -10.74 -17.31 7.15
N ILE A 201 -11.31 -17.21 5.95
CA ILE A 201 -10.60 -16.78 4.73
C ILE A 201 -10.66 -15.26 4.60
N ALA A 202 -9.50 -14.59 4.50
CA ALA A 202 -9.46 -13.14 4.29
C ALA A 202 -10.11 -12.80 2.93
N PRO A 203 -11.05 -11.84 2.85
CA PRO A 203 -11.86 -11.60 1.66
C PRO A 203 -11.14 -10.70 0.63
N ILE A 204 -9.85 -10.95 0.39
CA ILE A 204 -8.99 -10.12 -0.48
C ILE A 204 -9.10 -10.63 -1.91
N ARG A 205 -9.52 -9.80 -2.88
CA ARG A 205 -9.54 -10.16 -4.31
C ARG A 205 -8.25 -9.79 -5.02
N LYS A 206 -7.86 -8.52 -4.91
CA LYS A 206 -6.69 -7.98 -5.62
C LYS A 206 -5.81 -7.22 -4.65
N ALA A 207 -4.51 -7.52 -4.64
CA ALA A 207 -3.53 -6.81 -3.84
C ALA A 207 -2.48 -6.17 -4.75
N ARG A 208 -2.46 -4.85 -4.81
CA ARG A 208 -1.54 -4.06 -5.64
C ARG A 208 -0.36 -3.59 -4.80
N PHE A 209 0.83 -3.67 -5.36
CA PHE A 209 2.08 -3.30 -4.71
C PHE A 209 2.87 -2.32 -5.57
N TYR A 210 3.27 -1.20 -4.97
CA TYR A 210 4.00 -0.12 -5.63
C TYR A 210 5.33 0.09 -4.93
N GLY A 211 6.45 -0.22 -5.60
CA GLY A 211 7.78 0.01 -5.03
C GLY A 211 7.95 -0.61 -3.63
N THR A 212 7.34 -1.76 -3.38
CA THR A 212 7.09 -2.22 -2.01
C THR A 212 8.33 -2.85 -1.36
N ALA A 213 8.46 -2.69 -0.04
CA ALA A 213 9.49 -3.37 0.73
C ALA A 213 9.18 -4.87 1.00
N THR A 214 8.06 -5.39 0.53
CA THR A 214 7.74 -6.84 0.59
C THR A 214 8.21 -7.55 -0.66
N ASN A 215 8.76 -8.76 -0.53
CA ASN A 215 8.93 -9.62 -1.71
C ASN A 215 7.55 -10.16 -2.12
N VAL A 216 6.94 -9.60 -3.16
CA VAL A 216 5.54 -9.89 -3.49
C VAL A 216 5.34 -11.36 -3.81
N GLN A 217 6.26 -12.00 -4.53
CA GLN A 217 6.15 -13.41 -4.87
C GLN A 217 6.31 -14.30 -3.63
N ASN A 218 7.44 -14.17 -2.94
CA ASN A 218 7.84 -15.11 -1.87
C ASN A 218 7.12 -14.86 -0.54
N ASP A 219 6.77 -13.61 -0.24
CA ASP A 219 6.18 -13.24 1.04
C ASP A 219 4.67 -13.02 0.98
N TYR A 220 4.10 -12.70 -0.19
CA TYR A 220 2.68 -12.36 -0.28
C TYR A 220 1.87 -13.31 -1.17
N ALA A 221 2.29 -13.53 -2.43
CA ALA A 221 1.53 -14.29 -3.42
C ALA A 221 1.26 -15.73 -2.96
N ASP A 222 2.29 -16.41 -2.43
CA ASP A 222 2.18 -17.78 -1.90
C ASP A 222 1.21 -17.85 -0.70
N VAL A 223 1.23 -16.83 0.17
CA VAL A 223 0.36 -16.75 1.34
C VAL A 223 -1.08 -16.45 0.94
N LEU A 224 -1.27 -15.56 -0.05
CA LEU A 224 -2.57 -15.22 -0.62
C LEU A 224 -3.19 -16.44 -1.33
N GLN A 225 -2.39 -17.22 -2.04
CA GLN A 225 -2.81 -18.49 -2.61
C GLN A 225 -3.26 -19.47 -1.51
N LYS A 226 -2.51 -19.59 -0.41
CA LYS A 226 -2.88 -20.43 0.75
C LYS A 226 -4.17 -19.95 1.43
N ASN A 227 -4.42 -18.65 1.48
CA ASN A 227 -5.67 -18.08 2.02
C ASN A 227 -6.89 -18.62 1.25
N GLY A 228 -6.80 -18.75 -0.08
CA GLY A 228 -7.78 -19.49 -0.87
C GLY A 228 -9.10 -18.76 -1.14
N TYR A 229 -9.12 -17.42 -1.06
CA TYR A 229 -10.30 -16.65 -1.44
C TYR A 229 -10.50 -16.66 -2.96
N THR A 230 -11.76 -16.70 -3.38
CA THR A 230 -12.19 -16.63 -4.77
C THR A 230 -13.33 -15.63 -4.93
N TYR A 231 -13.45 -15.04 -6.11
CA TYR A 231 -14.49 -14.07 -6.42
C TYR A 231 -14.93 -14.17 -7.88
N THR A 232 -16.13 -13.72 -8.17
CA THR A 232 -16.63 -13.59 -9.54
C THR A 232 -16.19 -12.25 -10.12
N GLY A 233 -15.40 -12.27 -11.18
CA GLY A 233 -14.98 -11.08 -11.91
C GLY A 233 -16.11 -10.45 -12.73
N ALA A 234 -15.86 -9.27 -13.28
CA ALA A 234 -16.84 -8.55 -14.11
C ALA A 234 -17.23 -9.32 -15.39
N ASP A 235 -16.39 -10.24 -15.86
CA ASP A 235 -16.66 -11.13 -16.99
C ASP A 235 -17.47 -12.39 -16.61
N GLY A 236 -17.94 -12.48 -15.36
CA GLY A 236 -18.73 -13.59 -14.83
C GLY A 236 -17.91 -14.84 -14.47
N LYS A 237 -16.59 -14.82 -14.62
CA LYS A 237 -15.73 -15.97 -14.26
C LYS A 237 -15.28 -15.91 -12.82
N THR A 238 -15.05 -17.09 -12.23
CA THR A 238 -14.43 -17.20 -10.91
C THR A 238 -12.91 -17.10 -11.02
N TYR A 239 -12.33 -16.20 -10.22
CA TYR A 239 -10.90 -15.98 -10.08
C TYR A 239 -10.44 -16.24 -8.66
N ASN A 240 -9.19 -16.67 -8.51
CA ASN A 240 -8.45 -16.66 -7.28
C ASN A 240 -7.97 -15.23 -6.97
N SER A 241 -7.71 -14.98 -5.69
CA SER A 241 -7.06 -13.74 -5.26
C SER A 241 -5.72 -13.54 -5.97
N GLY A 242 -5.51 -12.35 -6.55
CA GLY A 242 -4.30 -12.00 -7.28
C GLY A 242 -3.45 -10.94 -6.58
N SER A 243 -2.13 -11.09 -6.65
CA SER A 243 -1.16 -10.06 -6.27
C SER A 243 -0.53 -9.43 -7.52
N TYR A 244 -0.37 -8.11 -7.50
CA TYR A 244 0.16 -7.35 -8.62
C TYR A 244 1.25 -6.41 -8.13
N SER A 245 2.37 -6.31 -8.84
CA SER A 245 3.51 -5.51 -8.44
C SER A 245 4.03 -4.63 -9.57
N ILE A 246 4.54 -3.45 -9.21
CA ILE A 246 5.34 -2.59 -10.08
C ILE A 246 6.56 -2.10 -9.29
N VAL A 247 7.74 -2.24 -9.89
CA VAL A 247 9.02 -1.80 -9.34
C VAL A 247 9.87 -1.17 -10.43
N HIS A 248 10.24 0.08 -10.21
CA HIS A 248 11.16 0.83 -11.06
C HIS A 248 12.63 0.44 -10.81
N ASP A 249 13.49 0.50 -11.83
CA ASP A 249 14.90 0.06 -11.72
C ASP A 249 15.70 0.79 -10.62
N LYS A 250 15.46 2.11 -10.44
CA LYS A 250 16.04 2.95 -9.39
C LYS A 250 15.24 3.01 -8.09
N ASP A 251 14.17 2.24 -7.94
CA ASP A 251 13.47 2.18 -6.66
C ASP A 251 14.26 1.32 -5.68
N PHE A 252 15.02 1.97 -4.79
CA PHE A 252 15.83 1.28 -3.79
C PHE A 252 14.99 0.43 -2.83
N VAL A 253 13.74 0.81 -2.53
CA VAL A 253 12.84 0.11 -1.60
C VAL A 253 12.26 -1.15 -2.22
N GLY A 254 11.79 -1.04 -3.47
CA GLY A 254 11.19 -2.15 -4.20
C GLY A 254 12.20 -3.20 -4.64
N ASN A 255 13.38 -2.75 -5.04
CA ASN A 255 14.34 -3.51 -5.82
C ASN A 255 15.41 -4.20 -4.94
N LYS A 256 16.34 -4.91 -5.56
CA LYS A 256 17.37 -5.78 -4.95
C LYS A 256 18.58 -5.04 -4.35
N TRP A 257 18.45 -3.76 -4.04
CA TRP A 257 19.59 -2.90 -3.70
C TRP A 257 20.09 -3.09 -2.26
N ILE A 258 19.20 -3.39 -1.31
CA ILE A 258 19.58 -3.72 0.07
C ILE A 258 18.92 -5.05 0.45
N PRO A 259 19.68 -6.17 0.36
CA PRO A 259 19.19 -7.48 0.76
C PRO A 259 18.64 -7.46 2.19
N PHE A 260 17.65 -8.33 2.46
CA PHE A 260 16.99 -8.52 3.75
C PHE A 260 16.08 -7.37 4.23
N LEU A 261 16.50 -6.10 4.16
CA LEU A 261 15.71 -4.97 4.65
C LEU A 261 14.61 -4.50 3.69
N LEU A 262 14.75 -4.78 2.39
CA LEU A 262 13.88 -4.25 1.33
C LEU A 262 13.18 -5.35 0.53
N GLY A 263 12.38 -4.95 -0.46
CA GLY A 263 11.47 -5.84 -1.19
C GLY A 263 12.17 -6.91 -2.00
N THR A 264 13.36 -6.62 -2.52
CA THR A 264 14.14 -7.57 -3.36
C THR A 264 13.35 -8.12 -4.56
N ASN A 265 12.34 -7.38 -5.02
CA ASN A 265 11.56 -7.73 -6.18
C ASN A 265 12.37 -7.46 -7.45
N ASP A 266 12.08 -8.21 -8.50
CA ASP A 266 12.59 -7.88 -9.83
C ASP A 266 12.03 -6.56 -10.34
N THR A 267 12.84 -5.85 -11.11
CA THR A 267 12.40 -4.66 -11.82
C THR A 267 11.37 -5.07 -12.86
N THR A 268 10.19 -4.45 -12.80
CA THR A 268 9.12 -4.75 -13.76
C THR A 268 9.22 -3.86 -15.00
N GLN A 269 9.42 -2.56 -14.80
CA GLN A 269 9.51 -1.56 -15.88
C GLN A 269 10.15 -0.27 -15.35
N GLY A 270 10.59 0.61 -16.25
CA GLY A 270 11.03 1.95 -15.92
C GLY A 270 12.54 2.02 -15.76
N THR A 271 13.14 2.95 -16.50
CA THR A 271 14.57 3.28 -16.44
C THR A 271 14.72 4.78 -16.53
N CYS A 272 15.52 5.37 -15.66
CA CYS A 272 15.83 6.79 -15.70
C CYS A 272 17.34 7.01 -15.89
N LYS A 273 17.73 8.10 -16.55
CA LYS A 273 19.14 8.47 -16.72
C LYS A 273 19.65 9.23 -15.48
N GLY A 274 20.79 8.82 -14.93
CA GLY A 274 21.46 9.51 -13.82
C GLY A 274 20.86 9.25 -12.43
N LEU A 275 20.95 10.24 -11.53
CA LEU A 275 20.33 10.21 -10.20
C LEU A 275 18.82 10.51 -10.34
N CYS A 276 17.97 9.51 -10.16
CA CYS A 276 16.53 9.71 -10.03
C CYS A 276 15.97 9.03 -8.77
N TYR A 277 14.87 9.59 -8.27
CA TYR A 277 14.12 9.06 -7.14
C TYR A 277 12.73 8.67 -7.65
N SER A 278 12.53 7.39 -7.96
CA SER A 278 11.29 6.86 -8.54
C SER A 278 10.25 6.47 -7.50
N HIS A 279 10.65 6.32 -6.23
CA HIS A 279 9.84 5.68 -5.19
C HIS A 279 8.49 6.37 -4.91
N SER A 280 8.38 7.68 -5.17
CA SER A 280 7.15 8.46 -4.97
C SER A 280 6.28 8.62 -6.22
N SER A 281 6.70 8.09 -7.36
CA SER A 281 6.11 8.41 -8.67
C SER A 281 5.31 7.24 -9.25
N TYR A 282 4.65 6.44 -8.42
CA TYR A 282 3.74 5.38 -8.87
C TYR A 282 2.30 5.87 -8.93
N PHE A 283 1.62 5.62 -10.05
CA PHE A 283 0.26 6.09 -10.28
C PHE A 283 -0.64 4.98 -10.84
N ALA A 284 -1.88 4.88 -10.36
CA ALA A 284 -2.85 3.93 -10.91
C ALA A 284 -3.28 4.31 -12.34
N GLU A 285 -3.27 5.61 -12.65
CA GLU A 285 -3.63 6.19 -13.95
C GLU A 285 -2.59 7.24 -14.33
N VAL A 286 -2.34 7.41 -15.63
CA VAL A 286 -1.44 8.48 -16.10
C VAL A 286 -2.02 9.83 -15.66
N PRO A 287 -1.25 10.66 -14.92
CA PRO A 287 -1.74 11.97 -14.48
C PRO A 287 -2.16 12.87 -15.64
N LYS A 288 -2.94 13.91 -15.35
CA LYS A 288 -3.40 14.84 -16.39
C LYS A 288 -2.24 15.73 -16.85
N ALA A 289 -2.08 15.89 -18.16
CA ALA A 289 -1.07 16.80 -18.73
C ALA A 289 -1.18 18.22 -18.15
N GLY A 290 -0.03 18.83 -17.87
CA GLY A 290 0.08 20.16 -17.27
C GLY A 290 -0.04 20.21 -15.75
N THR A 291 -0.07 19.07 -15.05
CA THR A 291 0.07 19.03 -13.58
C THR A 291 1.49 18.63 -13.17
N LYS A 292 1.88 19.00 -11.94
CA LYS A 292 3.16 18.60 -11.36
C LYS A 292 3.32 17.07 -11.33
N GLU A 293 2.24 16.33 -11.05
CA GLU A 293 2.24 14.87 -11.05
C GLU A 293 2.56 14.30 -12.44
N PHE A 294 2.09 14.94 -13.51
CA PHE A 294 2.42 14.53 -14.87
C PHE A 294 3.88 14.76 -15.20
N ASP A 295 4.43 15.91 -14.80
CA ASP A 295 5.85 16.20 -14.99
C ASP A 295 6.73 15.21 -14.21
N ASP A 296 6.34 14.91 -12.96
CA ASP A 296 7.00 13.91 -12.11
C ASP A 296 6.87 12.50 -12.72
N TYR A 297 5.73 12.17 -13.34
CA TYR A 297 5.51 10.91 -14.05
C TYR A 297 6.45 10.79 -15.25
N VAL A 298 6.44 11.78 -16.16
CA VAL A 298 7.24 11.76 -17.39
C VAL A 298 8.73 11.73 -17.08
N LYS A 299 9.17 12.46 -16.06
CA LYS A 299 10.57 12.46 -15.61
C LYS A 299 11.05 11.08 -15.16
N ILE A 300 10.18 10.29 -14.53
CA ILE A 300 10.53 8.97 -13.98
C ILE A 300 10.28 7.86 -15.00
N TRP A 301 9.10 7.82 -15.60
CA TRP A 301 8.64 6.73 -16.47
C TRP A 301 8.86 6.98 -17.96
N GLY A 302 9.35 8.17 -18.32
CA GLY A 302 9.50 8.61 -19.71
C GLY A 302 8.20 9.15 -20.31
N GLU A 303 8.27 9.54 -21.58
CA GLU A 303 7.12 10.07 -22.31
C GLU A 303 5.94 9.09 -22.34
N VAL A 304 4.74 9.67 -22.35
CA VAL A 304 3.48 8.92 -22.39
C VAL A 304 3.25 8.42 -23.80
N GLU A 305 3.18 7.10 -23.93
CA GLU A 305 2.79 6.42 -25.15
C GLU A 305 1.27 6.17 -25.13
N TYR A 306 0.69 6.01 -26.32
CA TYR A 306 -0.74 5.78 -26.49
C TYR A 306 -0.98 4.47 -27.23
N ASP A 307 -2.01 3.73 -26.83
CA ASP A 307 -2.43 2.53 -27.56
C ASP A 307 -3.13 2.88 -28.88
N ALA A 308 -3.50 1.86 -29.65
CA ALA A 308 -4.17 2.03 -30.94
C ALA A 308 -5.55 2.73 -30.83
N GLN A 309 -6.11 2.82 -29.62
CA GLN A 309 -7.37 3.49 -29.32
C GLN A 309 -7.16 4.91 -28.75
N GLY A 310 -5.92 5.40 -28.71
CA GLY A 310 -5.57 6.71 -28.20
C GLY A 310 -5.64 6.82 -26.68
N LYS A 311 -5.65 5.70 -25.93
CA LYS A 311 -5.58 5.72 -24.47
C LYS A 311 -4.13 5.69 -24.00
N PRO A 312 -3.76 6.45 -22.95
CA PRO A 312 -2.40 6.49 -22.46
C PRO A 312 -2.00 5.14 -21.83
N ILE A 313 -0.83 4.64 -22.20
CA ILE A 313 -0.23 3.42 -21.67
C ILE A 313 0.45 3.75 -20.34
N ASN A 314 -0.09 3.24 -19.24
CA ASN A 314 0.49 3.48 -17.91
C ASN A 314 1.66 2.53 -17.62
N LYS A 315 2.89 3.02 -17.76
CA LYS A 315 4.15 2.31 -17.41
C LYS A 315 4.33 2.03 -15.92
N SER A 316 3.54 2.68 -15.05
CA SER A 316 3.56 2.48 -13.59
C SER A 316 2.44 1.53 -13.11
N LYS A 317 1.76 0.85 -14.03
CA LYS A 317 0.68 -0.10 -13.73
C LYS A 317 1.25 -1.42 -13.16
N PRO A 318 0.77 -1.90 -12.00
CA PRO A 318 1.12 -3.21 -11.46
C PRO A 318 0.78 -4.35 -12.42
N ILE A 319 1.68 -5.31 -12.54
CA ILE A 319 1.50 -6.55 -13.31
C ILE A 319 1.32 -7.74 -12.37
N LEU A 320 0.61 -8.78 -12.83
CA LEU A 320 0.38 -9.98 -12.04
C LEU A 320 1.71 -10.61 -11.60
N VAL A 321 1.80 -10.96 -10.31
CA VAL A 321 2.89 -11.75 -9.74
C VAL A 321 2.29 -13.07 -9.31
N GLU A 322 2.65 -14.13 -10.02
CA GLU A 322 2.18 -15.49 -9.74
C GLU A 322 2.90 -16.07 -8.52
N PRO A 323 2.20 -16.88 -7.70
CA PRO A 323 2.84 -17.65 -6.64
C PRO A 323 3.89 -18.62 -7.22
N ASN A 324 4.85 -19.04 -6.41
CA ASN A 324 5.92 -19.94 -6.83
C ASN A 324 5.41 -21.31 -7.31
N LYS A 325 4.24 -21.73 -6.82
CA LYS A 325 3.62 -23.02 -7.16
C LYS A 325 2.16 -22.84 -7.55
N THR A 326 1.91 -22.45 -8.78
CA THR A 326 0.56 -22.35 -9.33
C THR A 326 -0.11 -23.73 -9.38
N LYS A 327 -1.37 -23.86 -8.93
CA LYS A 327 -2.12 -25.12 -9.07
C LYS A 327 -2.85 -25.14 -10.41
N ASP A 328 -2.97 -26.33 -11.03
CA ASP A 328 -3.47 -26.52 -12.41
C ASP A 328 -4.86 -25.94 -12.72
N ASN A 329 -5.65 -25.56 -11.72
CA ASN A 329 -7.01 -25.02 -11.87
C ASN A 329 -7.16 -23.57 -11.36
N GLU A 330 -6.09 -22.95 -10.87
CA GLU A 330 -6.16 -21.58 -10.37
C GLU A 330 -6.16 -20.58 -11.54
N LYS A 331 -7.06 -19.60 -11.45
CA LYS A 331 -7.24 -18.57 -12.48
C LYS A 331 -7.04 -17.22 -11.84
N TYR A 332 -6.09 -16.47 -12.36
CA TYR A 332 -5.83 -15.10 -11.92
C TYR A 332 -6.32 -14.13 -12.98
N GLU A 333 -6.97 -13.05 -12.55
CA GLU A 333 -7.27 -11.95 -13.43
C GLU A 333 -5.94 -11.29 -13.85
N LYS A 334 -5.76 -10.99 -15.14
CA LYS A 334 -4.53 -10.33 -15.60
C LYS A 334 -4.52 -8.84 -15.24
N GLU A 335 -5.71 -8.25 -15.08
CA GLU A 335 -5.92 -6.84 -14.85
C GLU A 335 -5.95 -6.51 -13.35
N ALA A 336 -5.01 -5.67 -12.92
CA ALA A 336 -4.84 -5.27 -11.52
C ALA A 336 -5.99 -4.40 -10.95
N PHE A 337 -6.92 -3.95 -11.79
CA PHE A 337 -7.95 -2.98 -11.43
C PHE A 337 -9.30 -3.25 -12.10
#